data_AF-A0A653G3P3-F1
#
_entry.id   AF-A0A653G3P3-F1
#
_cell.length_a   1.000
_cell.length_b   1.000
_cell.length_c   1.000
_cell.angle_alpha   90.00
_cell.angle_beta   90.00
_cell.angle_gamma   90.00
#
_symmetry.space_group_name_H-M   'P 1'
#
loop_
_entity.id
_entity.type
_entity.pdbx_description
1 polymer ?
#
loop_
_entity_poly.entity_id
_entity_poly.type
_entity_poly.pdbx_seq_one_letter_code
_entity_poly.pdbx_strand_id
1 'polypeptide(L)'
;MAEETTAEKSLPIIKNDVFGLTEKDVKKIFNETQTELEATRKALSGNLSEGEKEFLEKHLPSVEEQFRALSAPPKTVLAKTKYFYDRTAELGKQGINEDVILDQLASEFSDIGAYYGLLRLKPWGYHLGQGVLASRAKQSFKR
;
A
#
# COMPACT_ATOMS: atom_id res chain seq x y z
N MET A 1 -43.12 12.93 -14.62
CA MET A 1 -42.44 11.70 -14.18
C MET A 1 -41.02 11.80 -14.69
N ALA A 2 -40.09 12.23 -13.84
CA ALA A 2 -38.68 12.29 -14.18
C ALA A 2 -38.04 11.06 -13.52
N GLU A 3 -37.51 10.15 -14.33
CA GLU A 3 -36.60 9.12 -13.86
C GLU A 3 -35.30 9.82 -13.43
N GLU A 4 -35.12 10.00 -12.12
CA GLU A 4 -33.81 10.28 -11.55
C GLU A 4 -32.96 9.02 -11.72
N THR A 5 -32.25 8.95 -12.84
CA THR A 5 -31.08 8.08 -13.00
C THR A 5 -30.12 8.37 -11.86
N THR A 6 -30.13 7.48 -10.86
CA THR A 6 -29.12 7.40 -9.81
C THR A 6 -27.82 6.99 -10.50
N ALA A 7 -27.09 7.98 -11.00
CA ALA A 7 -25.73 7.79 -11.46
C ALA A 7 -24.95 7.22 -10.26
N GLU A 8 -24.57 5.94 -10.36
CA GLU A 8 -23.67 5.29 -9.42
C GLU A 8 -22.45 6.19 -9.23
N LYS A 9 -22.46 6.95 -8.12
CA LYS A 9 -21.26 7.56 -7.54
C LYS A 9 -20.43 6.45 -6.92
N SER A 10 -20.06 5.46 -7.72
CA SER A 10 -18.90 4.64 -7.45
C SER A 10 -17.71 5.58 -7.42
N LEU A 11 -16.94 5.49 -6.35
CA LEU A 11 -15.70 6.25 -6.23
C LEU A 11 -14.84 5.99 -7.48
N PRO A 12 -14.12 7.00 -7.99
CA PRO A 12 -13.28 6.87 -9.19
C PRO A 12 -12.09 5.91 -9.01
N ILE A 13 -11.97 5.31 -7.83
CA ILE A 13 -10.77 4.63 -7.35
C ILE A 13 -10.40 3.37 -8.16
N ILE A 14 -11.37 2.62 -8.68
CA ILE A 14 -11.13 1.39 -9.47
C ILE A 14 -12.04 1.30 -10.71
N LYS A 15 -12.60 2.42 -11.19
CA LYS A 15 -13.51 2.35 -12.35
C LYS A 15 -12.76 1.90 -13.60
N ASN A 16 -13.03 0.67 -14.04
CA ASN A 16 -12.42 -0.03 -15.18
C ASN A 16 -10.96 -0.45 -15.00
N ASP A 17 -10.42 -0.37 -13.78
CA ASP A 17 -9.09 -0.91 -13.50
C ASP A 17 -9.14 -2.42 -13.29
N VAL A 18 -8.04 -3.10 -13.58
CA VAL A 18 -7.84 -4.53 -13.32
C VAL A 18 -6.71 -4.73 -12.34
N PHE A 19 -6.84 -5.71 -11.44
CA PHE A 19 -5.81 -6.04 -10.46
C PHE A 19 -4.41 -6.15 -11.10
N GLY A 20 -4.28 -7.00 -12.12
CA GLY A 20 -3.17 -6.98 -13.08
C GLY A 20 -1.74 -7.14 -12.51
N LEU A 21 -1.58 -7.51 -11.23
CA LEU A 21 -0.31 -7.83 -10.59
C LEU A 21 -0.01 -9.33 -10.76
N THR A 22 1.26 -9.65 -10.95
CA THR A 22 1.75 -10.99 -11.26
C THR A 22 2.85 -11.43 -10.29
N GLU A 23 3.19 -12.72 -10.30
CA GLU A 23 4.32 -13.21 -9.48
C GLU A 23 5.65 -12.59 -9.90
N LYS A 24 5.78 -12.18 -11.18
CA LYS A 24 6.97 -11.45 -11.66
C LYS A 24 7.09 -10.08 -11.00
N ASP A 25 5.97 -9.39 -10.80
CA ASP A 25 5.94 -8.11 -10.11
C ASP A 25 6.35 -8.26 -8.64
N VAL A 26 5.84 -9.30 -7.96
CA VAL A 26 6.24 -9.61 -6.58
C VAL A 26 7.75 -9.87 -6.50
N LYS A 27 8.29 -10.72 -7.38
CA LYS A 27 9.73 -11.03 -7.41
C LYS A 27 10.58 -9.79 -7.69
N LYS A 28 10.13 -8.93 -8.61
CA LYS A 28 10.79 -7.66 -8.93
C LYS A 28 10.88 -6.78 -7.68
N ILE A 29 9.74 -6.51 -7.04
CA ILE A 29 9.70 -5.65 -5.86
C ILE A 29 10.47 -6.27 -4.69
N PHE A 30 10.39 -7.58 -4.49
CA PHE A 30 11.19 -8.28 -3.48
C PHE A 30 12.70 -8.04 -3.67
N ASN A 31 13.21 -8.19 -4.90
CA ASN A 31 14.63 -7.98 -5.20
C ASN A 31 15.04 -6.50 -5.02
N GLU A 32 14.18 -5.56 -5.41
CA GLU A 32 14.41 -4.12 -5.20
C GLU A 32 14.49 -3.81 -3.70
N THR A 33 13.53 -4.30 -2.90
CA THR A 33 13.52 -4.11 -1.45
C THR A 33 14.70 -4.81 -0.76
N GLN A 34 15.12 -5.99 -1.23
CA GLN A 34 16.33 -6.65 -0.72
C GLN A 34 17.58 -5.79 -0.97
N THR A 35 17.71 -5.26 -2.19
CA THR A 35 18.84 -4.41 -2.58
C THR A 35 18.87 -3.14 -1.73
N GLU A 36 17.71 -2.52 -1.51
CA GLU A 36 17.56 -1.36 -0.64
C GLU A 36 17.94 -1.69 0.80
N LEU A 37 17.47 -2.80 1.35
CA LEU A 37 17.80 -3.24 2.71
C LEU A 37 19.31 -3.42 2.91
N GLU A 38 19.97 -4.09 1.97
CA GLU A 38 21.42 -4.30 2.00
C GLU A 38 22.18 -2.96 1.89
N ALA A 39 21.74 -2.07 1.02
CA ALA A 39 22.32 -0.73 0.85
C ALA A 39 22.16 0.12 2.12
N THR A 40 20.98 0.14 2.74
CA THR A 40 20.70 0.87 3.98
C THR A 40 21.57 0.35 5.13
N ARG A 41 21.65 -0.98 5.32
CA ARG A 41 22.49 -1.59 6.36
C ARG A 41 23.97 -1.30 6.15
N LYS A 42 24.44 -1.35 4.90
CA LYS A 42 25.82 -1.01 4.55
C LYS A 42 26.14 0.46 4.81
N ALA A 43 25.23 1.36 4.43
CA ALA A 43 25.40 2.80 4.67
C ALA A 43 25.48 3.11 6.17
N LEU A 44 24.62 2.51 7.00
CA LEU A 44 24.64 2.66 8.45
C LEU A 44 25.93 2.16 9.12
N SER A 45 26.68 1.27 8.47
CA SER A 45 27.97 0.76 8.93
C SER A 45 29.15 1.64 8.51
N GLY A 46 28.92 2.68 7.70
CA GLY A 46 29.94 3.59 7.18
C GLY A 46 30.07 4.89 8.00
N ASN A 47 30.93 5.78 7.51
CA ASN A 47 31.03 7.14 8.03
C ASN A 47 29.95 8.02 7.38
N LEU A 48 28.87 8.26 8.11
CA LEU A 48 27.78 9.15 7.73
C LEU A 48 27.79 10.42 8.58
N SER A 49 27.22 11.50 8.06
CA SER A 49 26.83 12.63 8.92
C SER A 49 25.72 12.20 9.89
N GLU A 50 25.58 12.95 10.99
CA GLU A 50 24.55 12.69 12.01
C GLU A 50 23.14 12.69 11.41
N GLY A 51 22.85 13.63 10.50
CA GLY A 51 21.55 13.73 9.82
C GLY A 51 21.29 12.56 8.86
N GLU A 52 22.29 12.10 8.11
CA GLU A 52 22.16 10.92 7.25
C GLU A 52 21.94 9.65 8.06
N LYS A 53 22.65 9.52 9.18
CA LYS A 53 22.49 8.38 10.09
C LYS A 53 21.08 8.36 10.69
N GLU A 54 20.61 9.47 11.24
CA GLU A 54 19.25 9.57 11.81
C GLU A 54 18.18 9.25 10.76
N PHE A 55 18.33 9.75 9.53
CA PHE A 55 17.42 9.45 8.44
C PHE A 55 17.37 7.94 8.13
N LEU A 56 18.54 7.30 7.99
CA LEU A 56 18.61 5.87 7.67
C LEU A 56 18.13 4.99 8.83
N GLU A 57 18.38 5.39 10.08
CA GLU A 57 17.85 4.68 11.27
C GLU A 57 16.31 4.75 11.33
N LYS A 58 15.70 5.86 10.92
CA LYS A 58 14.24 5.98 10.80
C LYS A 58 13.66 5.23 9.59
N HIS A 59 14.42 5.15 8.49
CA HIS A 59 13.99 4.48 7.26
C HIS A 59 14.10 2.95 7.34
N LEU A 60 15.15 2.43 7.98
CA LEU A 60 15.46 0.99 8.04
C LEU A 60 14.27 0.12 8.51
N PRO A 61 13.54 0.44 9.59
CA PRO A 61 12.41 -0.37 10.03
C PRO A 61 11.32 -0.55 8.96
N SER A 62 11.07 0.49 8.14
CA SER A 62 10.10 0.44 7.04
C SER A 62 10.55 -0.52 5.94
N VAL A 63 11.83 -0.46 5.56
CA VAL A 63 12.41 -1.35 4.55
C VAL A 63 12.44 -2.80 5.05
N GLU A 64 12.77 -3.02 6.32
CA GLU A 64 12.74 -4.34 6.96
C GLU A 64 11.34 -4.94 7.01
N GLU A 65 10.32 -4.13 7.32
CA GLU A 65 8.93 -4.55 7.31
C GLU A 65 8.48 -4.96 5.90
N GLN A 66 8.80 -4.15 4.89
CA GLN A 66 8.52 -4.47 3.48
C GLN A 66 9.22 -5.77 3.06
N PHE A 67 10.51 -5.92 3.37
CA PHE A 67 11.28 -7.13 3.06
C PHE A 67 10.64 -8.36 3.69
N ARG A 68 10.29 -8.28 4.98
CA ARG A 68 9.62 -9.38 5.70
C ARG A 68 8.30 -9.76 5.06
N ALA A 69 7.45 -8.79 4.70
CA ALA A 69 6.17 -9.05 4.06
C ALA A 69 6.32 -9.68 2.66
N LEU A 70 7.27 -9.19 1.87
CA LEU A 70 7.52 -9.66 0.49
C LEU A 70 8.28 -10.99 0.43
N SER A 71 8.93 -11.41 1.52
CA SER A 71 9.62 -12.71 1.62
C SER A 71 8.68 -13.92 1.62
N ALA A 72 7.38 -13.71 1.84
CA ALA A 72 6.38 -14.75 1.72
C ALA A 72 6.29 -15.29 0.27
N PRO A 73 5.75 -16.50 0.06
CA PRO A 73 5.55 -17.04 -1.29
C PRO A 73 4.81 -16.03 -2.19
N PRO A 74 5.21 -15.82 -3.46
CA PRO A 74 4.59 -14.81 -4.33
C PRO A 74 3.07 -14.92 -4.44
N LYS A 75 2.54 -16.15 -4.44
CA LYS A 75 1.10 -16.43 -4.42
C LYS A 75 0.41 -15.87 -3.18
N THR A 76 1.03 -15.97 -2.01
CA THR A 76 0.51 -15.44 -0.75
C THR A 76 0.50 -13.92 -0.76
N VAL A 77 1.57 -13.30 -1.25
CA VAL A 77 1.65 -11.84 -1.41
C VAL A 77 0.57 -11.34 -2.36
N LEU A 78 0.40 -12.00 -3.52
CA LEU A 78 -0.67 -11.69 -4.47
C LEU A 78 -2.07 -11.89 -3.91
N ALA A 79 -2.29 -12.96 -3.13
CA ALA A 79 -3.59 -13.21 -2.51
C ALA A 79 -3.97 -12.07 -1.56
N LYS A 80 -3.02 -11.59 -0.75
CA LYS A 80 -3.24 -10.45 0.15
C LYS A 80 -3.53 -9.15 -0.61
N THR A 81 -2.74 -8.82 -1.62
CA THR A 81 -2.97 -7.59 -2.40
C THR A 81 -4.23 -7.68 -3.26
N LYS A 82 -4.58 -8.87 -3.74
CA LYS A 82 -5.86 -9.12 -4.42
C LYS A 82 -7.03 -8.95 -3.46
N TYR A 83 -6.92 -9.44 -2.22
CA TYR A 83 -7.94 -9.24 -1.21
C TYR A 83 -8.16 -7.75 -0.91
N PHE A 84 -7.08 -6.97 -0.77
CA PHE A 84 -7.18 -5.52 -0.65
C PHE A 84 -7.91 -4.85 -1.83
N TYR A 85 -7.55 -5.25 -3.06
CA TYR A 85 -8.20 -4.76 -4.27
C TYR A 85 -9.70 -5.11 -4.32
N ASP A 86 -10.06 -6.38 -4.08
CA ASP A 86 -11.43 -6.87 -4.15
C ASP A 86 -12.28 -6.19 -3.06
N ARG A 87 -11.73 -6.03 -1.85
CA ARG A 87 -12.39 -5.34 -0.74
C ARG A 87 -12.63 -3.87 -1.05
N THR A 88 -11.67 -3.20 -1.66
CA THR A 88 -11.83 -1.80 -2.07
C THR A 88 -12.89 -1.64 -3.15
N ALA A 89 -12.95 -2.57 -4.12
CA ALA A 89 -13.97 -2.58 -5.15
C ALA A 89 -15.38 -2.87 -4.60
N GLU A 90 -15.48 -3.74 -3.59
CA GLU A 90 -16.73 -4.02 -2.87
C GLU A 90 -17.24 -2.77 -2.14
N LEU A 91 -16.38 -2.11 -1.35
CA LEU A 91 -16.73 -0.90 -0.62
C LEU A 91 -17.11 0.24 -1.55
N GLY A 92 -16.40 0.40 -2.67
CA GLY A 92 -16.69 1.42 -3.69
C GLY A 92 -18.07 1.31 -4.34
N LYS A 93 -18.73 0.13 -4.26
CA LYS A 93 -20.10 -0.09 -4.76
C LYS A 93 -21.19 0.30 -3.74
N GLN A 94 -20.83 0.50 -2.47
CA GLN A 94 -21.80 0.76 -1.41
C GLN A 94 -22.26 2.23 -1.35
N GLY A 95 -21.74 3.11 -2.22
CA GLY A 95 -22.12 4.53 -2.25
C GLY A 95 -21.73 5.32 -0.99
N ILE A 96 -20.83 4.78 -0.18
CA ILE A 96 -20.29 5.42 1.02
C ILE A 96 -19.15 6.38 0.67
N ASN A 97 -18.90 7.35 1.56
CA ASN A 97 -17.88 8.38 1.37
C ASN A 97 -16.46 7.76 1.34
N GLU A 98 -15.59 8.28 0.47
CA GLU A 98 -14.19 7.90 0.33
C GLU A 98 -13.43 7.89 1.66
N ASP A 99 -13.58 8.93 2.49
CA ASP A 99 -12.87 9.02 3.76
C ASP A 99 -13.23 7.85 4.69
N VAL A 100 -14.50 7.42 4.68
CA VAL A 100 -14.97 6.28 5.47
C VAL A 100 -14.40 4.97 4.93
N ILE A 101 -14.29 4.84 3.61
CA ILE A 101 -13.66 3.66 2.98
C ILE A 101 -12.19 3.58 3.34
N LEU A 102 -11.46 4.70 3.22
CA LEU A 102 -10.05 4.75 3.57
C LEU A 102 -9.82 4.43 5.04
N ASP A 103 -10.68 4.94 5.94
CA ASP A 103 -10.62 4.62 7.37
C ASP A 103 -10.87 3.13 7.66
N GLN A 104 -11.86 2.52 7.00
CA GLN A 104 -12.12 1.08 7.11
C GLN A 104 -10.95 0.25 6.58
N LEU A 105 -10.45 0.58 5.39
CA LEU A 105 -9.31 -0.10 4.78
C LEU A 105 -8.03 0.05 5.62
N ALA A 106 -7.80 1.22 6.23
CA ALA A 106 -6.67 1.43 7.14
C ALA A 106 -6.74 0.56 8.40
N SER A 107 -7.96 0.31 8.90
CA SER A 107 -8.18 -0.58 10.03
C SER A 107 -8.08 -2.06 9.64
N GLU A 108 -8.62 -2.47 8.49
CA GLU A 108 -8.62 -3.85 8.02
C GLU A 108 -7.22 -4.30 7.54
N PHE A 109 -6.46 -3.39 6.92
CA PHE A 109 -5.16 -3.66 6.30
C PHE A 109 -4.03 -2.88 6.97
N SER A 110 -3.81 -3.15 8.26
CA SER A 110 -2.75 -2.49 9.02
C SER A 110 -1.34 -2.78 8.52
N ASP A 111 -1.12 -3.80 7.68
CA ASP A 111 0.18 -4.11 7.06
C ASP A 111 0.30 -3.60 5.62
N ILE A 112 -0.65 -2.80 5.11
CA ILE A 112 -0.67 -2.41 3.69
C ILE A 112 0.57 -1.63 3.24
N GLY A 113 1.19 -0.87 4.15
CA GLY A 113 2.43 -0.15 3.90
C GLY A 113 3.57 -1.08 3.45
N ALA A 114 3.58 -2.31 3.96
CA ALA A 114 4.57 -3.32 3.62
C ALA A 114 4.45 -3.80 2.15
N TYR A 115 3.28 -3.61 1.51
CA TYR A 115 3.05 -3.95 0.11
C TYR A 115 3.00 -2.72 -0.82
N TYR A 116 3.25 -1.52 -0.30
CA TYR A 116 3.09 -0.28 -1.08
C TYR A 116 3.97 -0.25 -2.33
N GLY A 117 5.19 -0.81 -2.27
CA GLY A 117 6.06 -0.97 -3.44
C GLY A 117 5.44 -1.79 -4.58
N LEU A 118 4.58 -2.76 -4.24
CA LEU A 118 3.83 -3.56 -5.21
C LEU A 118 2.58 -2.82 -5.69
N LEU A 119 1.84 -2.18 -4.77
CA LEU A 119 0.62 -1.42 -5.10
C LEU A 119 0.91 -0.26 -6.06
N ARG A 120 2.02 0.46 -5.86
CA ARG A 120 2.39 1.63 -6.68
C ARG A 120 2.72 1.29 -8.14
N LEU A 121 2.83 0.01 -8.51
CA LEU A 121 2.96 -0.41 -9.91
C LEU A 121 1.68 -0.17 -10.71
N LYS A 122 0.55 0.07 -10.03
CA LYS A 122 -0.74 0.36 -10.64
C LYS A 122 -1.24 1.73 -10.19
N PRO A 123 -1.87 2.53 -11.08
CA PRO A 123 -2.44 3.82 -10.70
C PRO A 123 -3.43 3.71 -9.52
N TRP A 124 -4.37 2.75 -9.57
CA TRP A 124 -5.31 2.51 -8.48
C TRP A 124 -4.60 2.23 -7.15
N GLY A 125 -3.55 1.39 -7.18
CA GLY A 125 -2.83 0.97 -6.00
C GLY A 125 -1.96 2.07 -5.40
N TYR A 126 -1.42 2.96 -6.23
CA TYR A 126 -0.74 4.17 -5.79
C TYR A 126 -1.68 5.09 -5.01
N HIS A 127 -2.81 5.49 -5.62
CA HIS A 127 -3.77 6.40 -5.00
C HIS A 127 -4.36 5.84 -3.71
N LEU A 128 -4.77 4.57 -3.73
CA LEU A 128 -5.31 3.91 -2.55
C LEU A 128 -4.27 3.69 -1.47
N GLY A 129 -3.07 3.25 -1.83
CA GLY A 129 -1.98 3.06 -0.88
C GLY A 129 -1.68 4.36 -0.13
N GLN A 130 -1.61 5.49 -0.85
CA GLN A 130 -1.41 6.79 -0.22
C GLN A 130 -2.59 7.20 0.66
N GLY A 131 -3.83 7.04 0.18
CA GLY A 131 -5.03 7.37 0.95
C GLY A 131 -5.12 6.59 2.26
N VAL A 132 -4.89 5.28 2.22
CA VAL A 132 -4.94 4.40 3.39
C VAL A 132 -3.80 4.72 4.37
N LEU A 133 -2.58 4.96 3.88
CA LEU A 133 -1.45 5.35 4.74
C LEU A 133 -1.70 6.72 5.41
N ALA A 134 -2.25 7.68 4.67
CA ALA A 134 -2.59 8.99 5.21
C ALA A 134 -3.72 8.92 6.26
N SER A 135 -4.75 8.12 6.00
CA SER A 135 -5.82 7.82 6.96
C SER A 135 -5.24 7.20 8.24
N ARG A 136 -4.38 6.18 8.11
CA ARG A 136 -3.74 5.56 9.27
C ARG A 136 -2.91 6.54 10.10
N ALA A 137 -2.13 7.41 9.44
CA ALA A 137 -1.38 8.44 10.15
C ALA A 137 -2.31 9.37 10.94
N LYS A 138 -3.43 9.82 10.34
CA LYS A 138 -4.45 10.62 11.04
C LYS A 138 -5.03 9.89 12.24
N GLN A 139 -5.28 8.58 12.13
CA GLN A 139 -5.82 7.78 13.23
C GLN A 139 -4.83 7.62 14.39
N SER A 140 -3.53 7.49 14.11
CA SER A 140 -2.50 7.42 15.16
C SER A 140 -2.32 8.74 15.93
N PHE A 141 -2.60 9.89 15.30
CA PHE A 141 -2.55 11.20 15.97
C PHE A 141 -3.80 11.50 16.84
N LYS A 142 -4.91 10.77 16.64
CA LYS A 142 -6.15 10.94 17.41
C LYS A 142 -6.23 10.09 18.67
N ARG A 143 -5.24 9.21 18.90
CA ARG A 143 -5.13 8.37 20.11
C ARG A 143 -4.16 8.99 21.10
#